data_AF-W0I0T4-F1
#
_entry.id   AF-W0I0T4-F1
#
_cell.length_a   1.000
_cell.length_b   1.000
_cell.length_c   1.000
_cell.angle_alpha   90.00
_cell.angle_beta   90.00
_cell.angle_gamma   90.00
#
_symmetry.space_group_name_H-M   'P 1'
#
loop_
_entity.id
_entity.type
_entity.pdbx_description
1 polymer ?
#
loop_
_entity_poly.entity_id
_entity_poly.type
_entity_poly.pdbx_seq_one_letter_code
_entity_poly.pdbx_strand_id
1 'polypeptide(L)'
;MLEPIYAVLDKIFGPLLVSTHPLWVVTISGIILGSFFTLVNYFLVDQEKMKRLQKLSKEFQKEWKEAQKAGDEKKLRKLQQKQMELLRLQNEVMKDTFFKPMLVTMPVFIIFFNWMRRWYLEVVVVKLPFNFFLADFFHKASSLHANELGYIGWYILTSMVVGQVLRKVLDMA
;
A
#
# COMPACT_ATOMS: atom_id res chain seq x y z
N MET A 1 -0.96 20.19 18.45
CA MET A 1 -1.70 20.80 17.32
C MET A 1 -2.77 19.90 16.71
N LEU A 2 -2.69 18.55 16.80
CA LEU A 2 -3.72 17.65 16.24
C LEU A 2 -4.90 17.35 17.18
N GLU A 3 -4.81 17.70 18.46
CA GLU A 3 -5.88 17.44 19.46
C GLU A 3 -7.27 17.93 19.05
N PRO A 4 -7.46 19.12 18.45
CA PRO A 4 -8.79 19.54 17.99
C PRO A 4 -9.38 18.60 16.93
N ILE A 5 -8.54 18.07 16.03
CA ILE A 5 -8.96 17.10 15.00
C ILE A 5 -9.38 15.80 15.67
N TYR A 6 -8.60 15.32 16.64
CA TYR A 6 -8.92 14.09 17.37
C TYR A 6 -10.22 14.24 18.18
N ALA A 7 -10.47 15.39 18.80
CA ALA A 7 -11.73 15.64 19.50
C ALA A 7 -12.95 15.62 18.56
N VAL A 8 -12.81 16.15 17.35
CA VAL A 8 -13.88 16.07 16.33
C VAL A 8 -14.10 14.62 15.89
N LEU A 9 -13.03 13.87 15.63
CA LEU A 9 -13.12 12.45 15.28
C LEU A 9 -13.75 11.63 16.41
N ASP A 10 -13.36 11.88 17.66
CA ASP A 10 -13.94 11.24 18.85
C ASP A 10 -15.44 11.55 18.98
N LYS A 11 -15.87 12.79 18.69
CA LYS A 11 -17.29 13.17 18.73
C LYS A 11 -18.12 12.48 17.65
N ILE A 12 -17.58 12.35 16.44
CA ILE A 12 -18.29 11.78 15.29
C ILE A 12 -18.30 10.25 15.36
N PHE A 13 -17.13 9.66 15.60
CA PHE A 13 -16.93 8.21 15.50
C PHE A 13 -16.87 7.50 16.85
N GLY A 14 -16.60 8.21 17.96
CA GLY A 14 -16.50 7.60 19.30
C GLY A 14 -17.70 6.71 19.68
N PRO A 15 -18.97 7.13 19.45
CA PRO A 15 -20.12 6.26 19.71
C PRO A 15 -20.06 4.94 18.93
N LEU A 16 -19.60 4.97 17.68
CA LEU A 16 -19.41 3.78 16.85
C LEU A 16 -18.27 2.90 17.41
N LEU A 17 -17.15 3.52 17.82
CA LEU A 17 -15.98 2.80 18.36
C LEU A 17 -16.29 2.03 19.65
N VAL A 18 -17.16 2.58 20.50
CA VAL A 18 -17.55 1.98 21.79
C VAL A 18 -18.66 0.93 21.62
N SER A 19 -19.61 1.16 20.71
CA SER A 19 -20.78 0.27 20.53
C SER A 19 -20.51 -0.91 19.60
N THR A 20 -19.45 -0.86 18.79
CA THR A 20 -19.19 -1.86 17.74
C THR A 20 -17.93 -2.65 18.02
N HIS A 21 -17.95 -3.95 17.72
CA HIS A 21 -16.77 -4.80 17.87
C HIS A 21 -15.59 -4.27 17.01
N PRO A 22 -14.36 -4.18 17.56
CA PRO A 22 -13.20 -3.60 16.87
C PRO A 22 -12.95 -4.17 15.47
N LEU A 23 -13.20 -5.47 15.29
CA LEU A 23 -13.13 -6.16 13.99
C LEU A 23 -13.88 -5.41 12.89
N TRP A 24 -15.15 -5.05 13.12
CA TRP A 24 -15.99 -4.41 12.10
C TRP A 24 -15.53 -2.98 11.83
N VAL A 25 -15.21 -2.23 12.90
CA VAL A 25 -14.69 -0.87 12.81
C VAL A 25 -13.43 -0.82 11.95
N VAL A 26 -12.45 -1.67 12.25
CA VAL A 26 -11.17 -1.70 11.52
C VAL A 26 -11.37 -2.20 10.09
N THR A 27 -12.26 -3.16 9.85
CA THR A 27 -12.58 -3.67 8.51
C THR A 27 -13.19 -2.58 7.62
N ILE A 28 -14.22 -1.89 8.11
CA ILE A 28 -14.90 -0.81 7.38
C ILE A 28 -13.91 0.32 7.11
N SER A 29 -13.08 0.68 8.10
CA SER A 29 -12.03 1.68 7.94
C SER A 29 -11.01 1.26 6.87
N GLY A 30 -10.60 0.00 6.86
CA GLY A 30 -9.71 -0.57 5.84
C GLY A 30 -10.29 -0.52 4.43
N ILE A 31 -11.60 -0.76 4.29
CA ILE A 31 -12.30 -0.61 3.00
C ILE A 31 -12.31 0.84 2.56
N ILE A 32 -12.71 1.77 3.43
CA ILE A 32 -12.82 3.20 3.10
C ILE A 32 -11.44 3.76 2.72
N LEU A 33 -10.44 3.57 3.58
CA LEU A 33 -9.09 4.11 3.36
C LEU A 33 -8.34 3.37 2.25
N GLY A 34 -8.50 2.06 2.13
CA GLY A 34 -7.95 1.29 1.01
C GLY A 34 -8.50 1.79 -0.32
N SER A 35 -9.81 2.08 -0.36
CA SER A 35 -10.45 2.68 -1.53
C SER A 35 -9.94 4.08 -1.79
N PHE A 36 -9.91 4.93 -0.77
CA PHE A 36 -9.42 6.30 -0.86
C PHE A 36 -7.97 6.34 -1.39
N PHE A 37 -7.05 5.58 -0.80
CA PHE A 37 -5.65 5.54 -1.23
C PHE A 37 -5.50 4.99 -2.65
N THR A 38 -6.29 3.98 -3.02
CA THR A 38 -6.27 3.42 -4.38
C THR A 38 -6.77 4.44 -5.40
N LEU A 39 -7.86 5.16 -5.09
CA LEU A 39 -8.39 6.20 -5.97
C LEU A 39 -7.47 7.41 -6.08
N VAL A 40 -6.89 7.87 -4.97
CA VAL A 40 -5.88 8.95 -4.98
C VAL A 40 -4.70 8.55 -5.86
N ASN A 41 -4.23 7.30 -5.76
CA ASN A 41 -3.18 6.81 -6.64
C ASN A 41 -3.64 6.77 -8.10
N TYR A 42 -4.85 6.29 -8.39
CA TYR A 42 -5.40 6.25 -9.73
C TYR A 42 -5.42 7.62 -10.41
N PHE A 43 -5.93 8.64 -9.71
CA PHE A 43 -6.09 9.98 -10.27
C PHE A 43 -4.78 10.78 -10.37
N LEU A 44 -3.82 10.53 -9.48
CA LEU A 44 -2.56 11.29 -9.45
C LEU A 44 -1.43 10.67 -10.27
N VAL A 45 -1.53 9.37 -10.59
CA VAL A 45 -0.51 8.62 -11.32
C VAL A 45 -0.90 8.48 -12.79
N ASP A 46 0.06 8.77 -13.67
CA ASP A 46 -0.09 8.59 -15.10
C ASP A 46 -0.10 7.09 -15.46
N GLN A 47 -1.30 6.58 -15.69
CA GLN A 47 -1.53 5.16 -16.01
C GLN A 47 -0.97 4.79 -17.39
N GLU A 48 -0.92 5.73 -18.34
CA GLU A 48 -0.38 5.48 -19.67
C GLU A 48 1.14 5.29 -19.62
N LYS A 49 1.85 6.14 -18.87
CA LYS A 49 3.29 5.96 -18.62
C LYS A 49 3.57 4.64 -17.92
N MET A 50 2.74 4.24 -16.95
CA MET A 50 2.88 2.94 -16.28
C MET A 50 2.71 1.78 -17.25
N LYS A 51 1.66 1.79 -18.09
CA LYS A 51 1.41 0.76 -19.11
C LYS A 51 2.54 0.71 -20.14
N ARG A 52 3.07 1.88 -20.56
CA ARG A 52 4.24 1.97 -21.46
C ARG A 52 5.49 1.34 -20.84
N LEU A 53 5.79 1.65 -19.57
CA LEU A 53 6.91 1.06 -18.84
C LEU A 53 6.77 -0.46 -18.76
N GLN A 54 5.57 -0.98 -18.44
CA GLN A 54 5.32 -2.42 -18.37
C GLN A 54 5.55 -3.10 -19.74
N LYS A 55 5.06 -2.49 -20.82
CA LYS A 55 5.23 -3.01 -22.18
C LYS A 55 6.71 -3.09 -22.57
N LEU A 56 7.43 -1.97 -22.43
CA LEU A 56 8.87 -1.91 -22.74
C LEU A 56 9.68 -2.86 -21.86
N SER A 57 9.31 -3.02 -20.59
CA SER A 57 9.97 -3.98 -19.68
C SER A 57 9.76 -5.43 -20.13
N LYS A 58 8.55 -5.79 -20.57
CA LYS A 58 8.26 -7.13 -21.11
C LYS A 58 9.03 -7.40 -22.40
N GLU A 59 9.04 -6.43 -23.31
CA GLU A 59 9.80 -6.50 -24.57
C GLU A 59 11.31 -6.66 -24.29
N PHE A 60 11.86 -5.85 -23.39
CA PHE A 60 13.26 -5.94 -22.97
C PHE A 60 13.61 -7.30 -22.36
N GLN A 61 12.80 -7.82 -21.43
CA GLN A 61 13.04 -9.13 -20.83
C GLN A 61 13.05 -10.24 -21.89
N LYS A 62 12.18 -10.14 -22.91
CA LYS A 62 12.14 -11.09 -24.02
C LYS A 62 13.41 -10.98 -24.88
N GLU A 63 13.76 -9.78 -25.35
CA GLU A 63 14.97 -9.54 -26.15
C GLU A 63 16.25 -9.97 -25.40
N TRP A 64 16.33 -9.68 -24.10
CA TRP A 64 17.44 -10.09 -23.25
C TRP A 64 17.58 -11.60 -23.18
N LYS A 65 16.48 -12.31 -22.92
CA LYS A 65 16.47 -13.77 -22.84
C LYS A 65 16.84 -14.42 -24.19
N GLU A 66 16.38 -13.84 -25.29
CA GLU A 66 16.72 -14.31 -26.64
C GLU A 66 18.21 -14.07 -26.97
N ALA A 67 18.73 -12.87 -26.69
CA ALA A 67 20.14 -12.54 -26.91
C ALA A 67 21.09 -13.38 -26.03
N GLN A 68 20.69 -13.63 -24.78
CA GLN A 68 21.43 -14.50 -23.86
C GLN A 68 21.47 -15.95 -24.35
N LYS A 69 20.34 -16.49 -24.81
CA LYS A 69 20.28 -17.85 -25.39
C LYS A 69 21.09 -17.97 -26.69
N ALA A 70 21.10 -16.91 -27.49
CA ALA A 70 21.83 -16.87 -28.75
C ALA A 70 23.35 -16.59 -28.58
N GLY A 71 23.81 -16.26 -27.36
CA GLY A 71 25.20 -15.90 -27.11
C GLY A 71 25.66 -14.62 -27.84
N ASP A 72 24.73 -13.75 -28.22
CA ASP A 72 25.03 -12.56 -29.03
C ASP A 72 25.52 -11.41 -28.15
N GLU A 73 26.82 -11.39 -27.87
CA GLU A 73 27.46 -10.36 -27.04
C GLU A 73 27.25 -8.93 -27.58
N LYS A 74 27.16 -8.75 -28.91
CA LYS A 74 26.91 -7.44 -29.51
C LYS A 74 25.48 -6.97 -29.20
N LYS A 75 24.49 -7.85 -29.31
CA LYS A 75 23.11 -7.53 -28.89
C LYS A 75 23.03 -7.30 -27.39
N LEU A 76 23.69 -8.10 -26.56
CA LEU A 76 23.71 -7.89 -25.11
C LEU A 76 24.26 -6.51 -24.72
N ARG A 77 25.36 -6.06 -25.36
CA ARG A 77 25.89 -4.71 -25.16
C ARG A 77 24.92 -3.61 -25.60
N LYS A 78 24.20 -3.79 -26.72
CA LYS A 78 23.14 -2.85 -27.14
C LYS A 78 21.97 -2.83 -26.15
N LEU A 79 21.59 -4.00 -25.61
CA LEU A 79 20.54 -4.11 -24.63
C LEU A 79 20.91 -3.46 -23.29
N GLN A 80 22.18 -3.48 -22.88
CA GLN A 80 22.62 -2.71 -21.71
C GLN A 80 22.34 -1.20 -21.85
N GLN A 81 22.45 -0.63 -23.06
CA GLN A 81 22.07 0.76 -23.29
C GLN A 81 20.55 0.97 -23.17
N LYS A 82 19.74 0.06 -23.71
CA LYS A 82 18.27 0.08 -23.52
C LYS A 82 17.88 -0.06 -22.04
N GLN A 83 18.63 -0.86 -21.27
CA GLN A 83 18.42 -1.01 -19.83
C GLN A 83 18.56 0.32 -19.09
N MET A 84 19.53 1.15 -19.47
CA MET A 84 19.72 2.48 -18.90
C MET A 84 18.55 3.43 -19.23
N GLU A 85 17.99 3.34 -20.43
CA GLU A 85 16.79 4.10 -20.81
C GLU A 85 15.56 3.65 -20.03
N LEU A 86 15.37 2.33 -19.88
CA LEU A 86 14.31 1.75 -19.04
C LEU A 86 14.43 2.17 -17.58
N LEU A 87 15.64 2.19 -17.04
CA LEU A 87 15.91 2.68 -15.68
C LEU A 87 15.51 4.15 -15.51
N ARG A 88 15.78 5.00 -16.51
CA ARG A 88 15.35 6.41 -16.48
C ARG A 88 13.83 6.53 -16.48
N LEU A 89 13.15 5.81 -17.36
CA LEU A 89 11.68 5.79 -17.42
C LEU A 89 11.09 5.23 -16.11
N GLN A 90 11.66 4.15 -15.59
CA GLN A 90 11.27 3.56 -14.31
C GLN A 90 11.41 4.58 -13.17
N ASN A 91 12.50 5.34 -13.13
CA ASN A 91 12.71 6.37 -12.12
C ASN A 91 11.71 7.53 -12.25
N GLU A 92 11.35 7.93 -13.47
CA GLU A 92 10.33 8.95 -13.71
C GLU A 92 8.95 8.46 -13.24
N VAL A 93 8.56 7.26 -13.64
CA VAL A 93 7.31 6.62 -13.22
C VAL A 93 7.28 6.42 -11.70
N MET A 94 8.41 6.03 -11.09
CA MET A 94 8.54 5.90 -9.64
C MET A 94 8.29 7.25 -8.96
N LYS A 95 8.88 8.34 -9.47
CA LYS A 95 8.66 9.67 -8.89
C LYS A 95 7.19 10.05 -8.95
N ASP A 96 6.55 9.84 -10.09
CA ASP A 96 5.12 10.11 -10.27
C ASP A 96 4.24 9.23 -9.37
N THR A 97 4.59 7.95 -9.22
CA THR A 97 3.79 6.96 -8.49
C THR A 97 3.92 7.07 -6.98
N PHE A 98 5.11 7.42 -6.48
CA PHE A 98 5.37 7.45 -5.04
C PHE A 98 5.22 8.86 -4.47
N PHE A 99 5.83 9.90 -5.06
CA PHE A 99 5.85 11.21 -4.41
C PHE A 99 4.49 11.90 -4.44
N LYS A 100 3.79 11.93 -5.59
CA LYS A 100 2.51 12.64 -5.68
C LYS A 100 1.45 12.04 -4.75
N PRO A 101 1.20 10.72 -4.75
CA PRO A 101 0.21 10.15 -3.85
C PRO A 101 0.66 10.20 -2.40
N MET A 102 1.94 9.95 -2.09
CA MET A 102 2.44 9.96 -0.71
C MET A 102 2.25 11.32 -0.03
N LEU A 103 2.45 12.43 -0.73
CA LEU A 103 2.22 13.76 -0.16
C LEU A 103 0.76 13.97 0.29
N VAL A 104 -0.19 13.35 -0.40
CA VAL A 104 -1.62 13.44 -0.09
C VAL A 104 -2.03 12.39 0.95
N THR A 105 -1.55 11.15 0.80
CA THR A 105 -1.99 10.03 1.64
C THR A 105 -1.26 9.98 2.98
N MET A 106 -0.01 10.46 3.07
CA MET A 106 0.78 10.36 4.29
C MET A 106 0.21 11.19 5.46
N PRO A 107 -0.23 12.46 5.28
CA PRO A 107 -0.89 13.20 6.36
C PRO A 107 -2.17 12.51 6.84
N VAL A 108 -2.98 12.00 5.91
CA VAL A 108 -4.22 11.25 6.22
C VAL A 108 -3.88 10.00 7.01
N PHE A 109 -2.86 9.26 6.58
CA PHE A 109 -2.38 8.07 7.27
C PHE A 109 -1.93 8.40 8.69
N ILE A 110 -1.04 9.38 8.88
CA ILE A 110 -0.51 9.75 10.20
C ILE A 110 -1.64 10.15 11.15
N ILE A 111 -2.57 11.00 10.70
CA ILE A 111 -3.68 11.47 11.53
C ILE A 111 -4.59 10.29 11.92
N PHE A 112 -4.98 9.47 10.93
CA PHE A 112 -5.88 8.35 11.17
C PHE A 112 -5.27 7.28 12.09
N PHE A 113 -4.02 6.86 11.84
CA PHE A 113 -3.39 5.80 12.63
C PHE A 113 -3.04 6.26 14.04
N ASN A 114 -2.60 7.51 14.24
CA ASN A 114 -2.40 8.04 15.58
C ASN A 114 -3.71 8.20 16.36
N TRP A 115 -4.80 8.54 15.67
CA TRP A 115 -6.12 8.58 16.29
C TRP A 115 -6.59 7.18 16.69
N MET A 116 -6.54 6.20 15.78
CA MET A 116 -6.88 4.80 16.06
C MET A 116 -6.02 4.19 17.17
N ARG A 117 -4.75 4.58 17.27
CA ARG A 117 -3.85 4.17 18.35
C ARG A 117 -4.41 4.52 19.73
N ARG A 118 -5.07 5.67 19.91
CA ARG A 118 -5.65 6.09 21.20
C ARG A 118 -6.73 5.12 21.68
N TRP A 119 -7.40 4.44 20.76
CA TRP A 119 -8.52 3.55 21.03
C TRP A 119 -8.15 2.07 21.05
N TYR A 120 -7.21 1.65 20.19
CA TYR A 120 -6.99 0.23 19.90
C TYR A 120 -5.54 -0.25 20.03
N LEU A 121 -4.65 0.51 20.68
CA LEU A 121 -3.23 0.13 20.81
C LEU A 121 -3.03 -1.28 21.39
N GLU A 122 -3.76 -1.61 22.45
CA GLU A 122 -3.66 -2.89 23.17
C GLU A 122 -4.86 -3.82 22.89
N VAL A 123 -5.63 -3.53 21.86
CA VAL A 123 -6.86 -4.27 21.55
C VAL A 123 -6.57 -5.32 20.49
N VAL A 124 -6.80 -6.58 20.86
CA VAL A 124 -6.76 -7.71 19.93
C VAL A 124 -7.95 -7.60 18.98
N VAL A 125 -7.68 -7.39 17.69
CA VAL A 125 -8.73 -7.31 16.66
C VAL A 125 -9.04 -8.71 16.12
N VAL A 126 -8.00 -9.52 15.89
CA VAL A 126 -8.12 -10.90 15.40
C VAL A 126 -7.09 -11.79 16.10
N LYS A 127 -7.48 -13.03 16.44
CA LYS A 127 -6.56 -14.09 16.88
C LYS A 127 -6.27 -15.03 15.71
N LEU A 128 -4.99 -15.26 15.45
CA LEU A 128 -4.51 -16.13 14.38
C LEU A 128 -4.17 -17.52 14.94
N PRO A 129 -4.34 -18.59 14.14
CA PRO A 129 -3.95 -19.94 14.55
C PRO A 129 -2.43 -20.20 14.42
N PHE A 130 -1.65 -19.18 14.07
CA PHE A 130 -0.20 -19.23 13.90
C PHE A 130 0.45 -17.91 14.36
N ASN A 131 1.74 -17.94 14.65
CA ASN A 131 2.51 -16.73 14.95
C ASN A 131 2.81 -15.97 13.66
N PHE A 132 2.47 -14.69 13.63
CA PHE A 132 2.68 -13.84 12.48
C PHE A 132 4.15 -13.38 12.41
N PHE A 133 4.81 -13.63 11.27
CA PHE A 133 6.24 -13.38 11.09
C PHE A 133 6.64 -11.89 11.17
N LEU A 134 5.69 -10.95 11.09
CA LEU A 134 5.92 -9.51 11.28
C LEU A 134 5.34 -8.98 12.60
N ALA A 135 4.92 -9.85 13.52
CA ALA A 135 4.33 -9.43 14.79
C ALA A 135 5.25 -8.45 15.53
N ASP A 136 6.55 -8.75 15.62
CA ASP A 136 7.53 -7.87 16.27
C ASP A 136 7.61 -6.48 15.66
N PHE A 137 7.33 -6.32 14.36
CA PHE A 137 7.32 -5.01 13.71
C PHE A 137 6.04 -4.24 14.03
N PHE A 138 4.89 -4.89 13.98
CA PHE A 138 3.60 -4.25 14.22
C PHE A 138 3.32 -4.00 15.70
N HIS A 139 3.89 -4.81 16.58
CA HIS A 139 3.66 -4.76 18.02
C HIS A 139 4.77 -4.04 18.78
N LYS A 140 5.73 -3.37 18.13
CA LYS A 140 6.78 -2.61 18.84
C LYS A 140 6.24 -1.62 19.88
N ALA A 141 5.04 -1.12 19.65
CA ALA A 141 4.37 -0.14 20.50
C ALA A 141 3.19 -0.72 21.30
N SER A 142 2.99 -2.04 21.29
CA SER A 142 1.90 -2.74 21.98
C SER A 142 2.37 -3.98 22.72
N SER A 143 1.61 -4.44 23.70
CA SER A 143 1.84 -5.69 24.43
C SER A 143 1.25 -6.95 23.79
N LEU A 144 0.72 -6.84 22.55
CA LEU A 144 0.08 -7.93 21.82
C LEU A 144 1.03 -9.10 21.52
N HIS A 145 0.50 -10.32 21.65
CA HIS A 145 1.25 -11.55 21.37
C HIS A 145 1.44 -11.81 19.86
N ALA A 146 2.38 -12.68 19.49
CA ALA A 146 2.72 -12.95 18.09
C ALA A 146 1.58 -13.57 17.26
N ASN A 147 0.63 -14.23 17.91
CA ASN A 147 -0.57 -14.81 17.30
C ASN A 147 -1.79 -13.87 17.36
N GLU A 148 -1.63 -12.65 17.84
CA GLU A 148 -2.68 -11.65 17.91
C GLU A 148 -2.44 -10.60 16.83
N LEU A 149 -3.50 -10.01 16.29
CA LEU A 149 -3.39 -8.99 15.27
C LEU A 149 -4.15 -7.76 15.73
N GLY A 150 -3.41 -6.66 15.90
CA GLY A 150 -3.97 -5.36 16.23
C GLY A 150 -4.59 -4.64 15.02
N TYR A 151 -5.05 -3.41 15.26
CA TYR A 151 -5.73 -2.60 14.25
C TYR A 151 -4.89 -2.32 13.00
N ILE A 152 -3.57 -2.12 13.13
CA ILE A 152 -2.68 -1.88 11.98
C ILE A 152 -2.61 -3.11 11.07
N GLY A 153 -2.35 -4.28 11.67
CA GLY A 153 -2.20 -5.52 10.92
C GLY A 153 -3.49 -5.89 10.19
N TRP A 154 -4.63 -5.82 10.88
CA TRP A 154 -5.92 -6.12 10.27
C TRP A 154 -6.33 -5.10 9.19
N TYR A 155 -6.03 -3.82 9.40
CA TYR A 155 -6.20 -2.78 8.39
C TYR A 155 -5.42 -3.09 7.11
N ILE A 156 -4.15 -3.50 7.21
CA ILE A 156 -3.32 -3.77 6.03
C ILE A 156 -3.92 -4.91 5.21
N LEU A 157 -4.36 -5.99 5.87
CA LEU A 157 -4.98 -7.11 5.18
C LEU A 157 -6.26 -6.71 4.44
N THR A 158 -7.16 -6.01 5.13
CA THR A 158 -8.44 -5.57 4.54
C THR A 158 -8.25 -4.57 3.41
N SER A 159 -7.38 -3.57 3.60
CA SER A 159 -7.06 -2.57 2.57
C SER A 159 -6.33 -3.16 1.36
N MET A 160 -5.48 -4.18 1.54
CA MET A 160 -4.84 -4.89 0.43
C MET A 160 -5.85 -5.60 -0.45
N VAL A 161 -6.82 -6.32 0.14
CA VAL A 161 -7.88 -7.01 -0.60
C VAL A 161 -8.70 -5.99 -1.41
N VAL A 162 -9.13 -4.91 -0.77
CA VAL A 162 -9.92 -3.85 -1.41
C VAL A 162 -9.13 -3.17 -2.53
N GLY A 163 -7.86 -2.87 -2.29
CA GLY A 163 -6.97 -2.27 -3.28
C GLY A 163 -6.77 -3.16 -4.49
N GLN A 164 -6.64 -4.49 -4.31
CA GLN A 164 -6.54 -5.43 -5.43
C GLN A 164 -7.83 -5.47 -6.26
N VAL A 165 -8.99 -5.51 -5.61
CA VAL A 165 -10.29 -5.48 -6.30
C VAL A 165 -10.43 -4.19 -7.10
N LEU A 166 -10.18 -3.04 -6.50
CA LEU A 166 -10.31 -1.74 -7.18
C LEU A 166 -9.33 -1.56 -8.33
N ARG A 167 -8.07 -2.00 -8.18
CA ARG A 167 -7.09 -1.93 -9.28
C ARG A 167 -7.54 -2.71 -10.51
N LYS A 168 -8.19 -3.86 -10.32
CA LYS A 168 -8.79 -4.63 -11.42
C LYS A 168 -9.99 -3.91 -12.04
N VAL A 169 -10.87 -3.34 -11.22
CA VAL A 169 -12.04 -2.60 -11.70
C VAL A 169 -11.63 -1.35 -12.50
N LEU A 170 -10.55 -0.68 -12.10
CA LEU A 170 -10.06 0.55 -12.71
C LEU A 170 -9.07 0.33 -13.87
N ASP A 171 -8.83 -0.91 -14.28
CA ASP A 171 -7.87 -1.28 -15.34
C ASP A 171 -6.46 -0.69 -15.12
N MET A 172 -6.01 -0.68 -13.86
CA MET A 172 -4.68 -0.23 -13.44
C MET A 172 -3.60 -1.32 -13.61
N ALA A 173 -4.02 -2.57 -13.78
CA ALA A 173 -3.18 -3.76 -13.74
C ALA A 173 -3.49 -4.70 -14.91
#